data_AF-A0A1E5HZ43-F1
#
_entry.id   AF-A0A1E5HZ43-F1
#
_cell.length_a   1.000
_cell.length_b   1.000
_cell.length_c   1.000
_cell.angle_alpha   90.00
_cell.angle_beta   90.00
_cell.angle_gamma   90.00
#
_symmetry.space_group_name_H-M   'P 1'
#
loop_
_entity.id
_entity.type
_entity.pdbx_description
1 polymer ?
#
loop_
_entity_poly.entity_id
_entity_poly.type
_entity_poly.pdbx_seq_one_letter_code
_entity_poly.pdbx_strand_id
1 'polypeptide(L)'
;MPTIAAANTYFSKRLWTSEWDDSDDEKKKAALAHAQREIDTLNISSKMSREDYNKAVFEQAIFLLNLGPEDRKRLNLQAQGVQSINISQSVSEAYVLNGIAYAPTVQQLVKKYKYQVGDLI
;
A
#
# COMPACT_ATOMS: atom_id res chain seq x y z
N MET A 1 -8.30 -11.39 -7.82
CA MET A 1 -8.65 -10.91 -6.48
C MET A 1 -7.56 -11.36 -5.52
N PRO A 2 -6.94 -10.44 -4.77
CA PRO A 2 -5.94 -10.76 -3.76
C PRO A 2 -6.61 -11.48 -2.58
N THR A 3 -6.02 -12.59 -2.13
CA THR A 3 -6.53 -13.43 -1.02
C THR A 3 -5.42 -13.63 0.01
N ILE A 4 -5.77 -14.02 1.25
CA ILE A 4 -4.78 -14.35 2.28
C ILE A 4 -3.83 -15.46 1.79
N ALA A 5 -4.36 -16.51 1.15
CA ALA A 5 -3.53 -17.61 0.64
C ALA A 5 -2.51 -17.13 -0.42
N ALA A 6 -2.93 -16.23 -1.32
CA ALA A 6 -2.05 -15.64 -2.32
C ALA A 6 -1.00 -14.71 -1.68
N ALA A 7 -1.40 -13.94 -0.67
CA ALA A 7 -0.49 -13.08 0.09
C ALA A 7 0.54 -13.92 0.87
N ASN A 8 0.13 -14.99 1.55
CA ASN A 8 1.03 -15.92 2.23
C ASN A 8 2.04 -16.54 1.26
N THR A 9 1.58 -16.93 0.06
CA THR A 9 2.46 -17.45 -0.99
C THR A 9 3.49 -16.40 -1.43
N TYR A 10 3.05 -15.16 -1.61
CA TYR A 10 3.93 -14.04 -1.97
C TYR A 10 4.96 -13.74 -0.86
N PHE A 11 4.51 -13.67 0.40
CA PHE A 11 5.34 -13.32 1.55
C PHE A 11 6.31 -14.42 1.98
N SER A 12 6.04 -15.69 1.67
CA SER A 12 6.99 -16.78 1.95
C SER A 12 8.38 -16.62 1.30
N LYS A 13 8.49 -15.74 0.30
CA LYS A 13 9.74 -15.42 -0.41
C LYS A 13 10.30 -14.03 -0.05
N ARG A 14 9.68 -13.32 0.90
CA ARG A 14 10.00 -11.93 1.26
C ARG A 14 10.63 -11.91 2.64
N LEU A 15 11.60 -11.02 2.84
CA LEU A 15 12.15 -10.74 4.16
C LEU A 15 11.26 -9.74 4.91
N TRP A 16 11.32 -9.77 6.24
CA TRP A 16 10.62 -8.82 7.13
C TRP A 16 9.10 -8.85 6.94
N THR A 17 8.52 -10.03 7.17
CA THR A 17 7.08 -10.30 7.12
C THR A 17 6.45 -10.49 8.49
N SER A 18 7.19 -10.23 9.57
CA SER A 18 6.76 -10.44 10.97
C SER A 18 5.38 -9.89 11.27
N GLU A 19 5.10 -8.65 10.85
CA GLU A 19 3.83 -8.00 11.12
C GLU A 19 2.67 -8.61 10.34
N TRP A 20 2.95 -9.21 9.18
CA TRP A 20 1.97 -10.04 8.49
C TRP A 20 1.83 -11.38 9.21
N ASP A 21 2.92 -12.07 9.54
CA ASP A 21 2.90 -13.40 10.13
C ASP A 21 2.24 -13.41 11.52
N ASP A 22 2.49 -12.39 12.33
CA ASP A 22 1.96 -12.20 13.68
C ASP A 22 0.51 -11.65 13.69
N SER A 23 -0.01 -11.18 12.55
CA SER A 23 -1.38 -10.68 12.44
C SER A 23 -2.40 -11.81 12.32
N ASP A 24 -3.54 -11.66 12.99
CA ASP A 24 -4.69 -12.54 12.81
C ASP A 24 -5.35 -12.38 11.43
N ASP A 25 -6.18 -13.36 11.06
CA ASP A 25 -6.86 -13.40 9.77
C ASP A 25 -7.84 -12.23 9.55
N GLU A 26 -8.42 -11.67 10.62
CA GLU A 26 -9.31 -10.52 10.52
C GLU A 26 -8.54 -9.26 10.13
N LYS A 27 -7.40 -9.00 10.78
CA LYS A 27 -6.49 -7.91 10.43
C LYS A 27 -5.92 -8.07 9.03
N LYS A 28 -5.53 -9.29 8.63
CA LYS A 28 -5.08 -9.59 7.26
C LYS A 28 -6.15 -9.28 6.22
N LYS A 29 -7.40 -9.69 6.46
CA LYS A 29 -8.55 -9.37 5.58
C LYS A 29 -8.77 -7.87 5.50
N ALA A 30 -8.78 -7.18 6.64
CA ALA A 30 -8.99 -5.73 6.69
C ALA A 30 -7.88 -4.98 5.95
N ALA A 31 -6.61 -5.36 6.17
CA ALA A 31 -5.46 -4.75 5.50
C ALA A 31 -5.50 -4.96 3.99
N LEU A 32 -5.81 -6.17 3.51
CA LEU A 32 -5.97 -6.45 2.08
C LEU A 32 -7.12 -5.65 1.47
N ALA A 33 -8.27 -5.56 2.15
CA ALA A 33 -9.41 -4.79 1.65
C ALA A 33 -9.10 -3.29 1.58
N HIS A 34 -8.38 -2.75 2.57
CA HIS A 34 -7.95 -1.36 2.59
C HIS A 34 -6.95 -1.07 1.47
N ALA A 35 -5.90 -1.88 1.37
CA ALA A 35 -4.90 -1.79 0.32
C ALA A 35 -5.52 -1.89 -1.08
N GLN A 36 -6.48 -2.79 -1.27
CA GLN A 36 -7.18 -2.92 -2.55
C GLN A 36 -7.89 -1.63 -2.94
N ARG A 37 -8.65 -1.02 -2.01
CA ARG A 37 -9.33 0.26 -2.25
C ARG A 37 -8.34 1.37 -2.60
N GLU A 38 -7.23 1.47 -1.88
CA GLU A 38 -6.20 2.48 -2.16
C GLU A 38 -5.60 2.30 -3.56
N ILE A 39 -5.21 1.08 -3.93
CA ILE A 39 -4.71 0.79 -5.27
C ILE A 39 -5.76 1.06 -6.35
N ASP A 40 -7.03 0.70 -6.10
CA ASP A 40 -8.12 0.93 -7.05
C ASP A 40 -8.36 2.43 -7.31
N THR A 41 -8.12 3.30 -6.31
CA THR A 41 -8.21 4.77 -6.49
C THR A 41 -7.08 5.35 -7.35
N LEU A 42 -6.02 4.59 -7.63
CA LEU A 42 -4.99 5.00 -8.57
C LEU A 42 -5.54 4.88 -10.00
N ASN A 43 -5.53 5.98 -10.75
CA ASN A 43 -5.96 6.04 -12.17
C ASN A 43 -5.16 5.12 -13.14
N ILE A 44 -4.22 4.34 -12.62
CA ILE A 44 -3.37 3.39 -13.36
C ILE A 44 -3.69 1.93 -13.03
N SER A 45 -4.54 1.67 -12.04
CA SER A 45 -4.86 0.31 -11.56
C SER A 45 -5.38 -0.58 -12.68
N SER A 46 -6.23 -0.03 -13.55
CA SER A 46 -6.78 -0.70 -14.74
C SER A 46 -5.75 -1.01 -15.83
N LYS A 47 -4.58 -0.37 -15.79
CA LYS A 47 -3.47 -0.57 -16.73
C LYS A 47 -2.43 -1.56 -16.21
N MET A 48 -2.46 -1.87 -14.92
CA MET A 48 -1.51 -2.81 -14.32
C MET A 48 -1.75 -4.23 -14.81
N SER A 49 -0.67 -4.98 -15.03
CA SER A 49 -0.78 -6.42 -15.15
C SER A 49 -1.39 -7.01 -13.89
N ARG A 50 -2.06 -8.16 -14.00
CA ARG A 50 -2.65 -8.84 -12.83
C ARG A 50 -1.61 -9.16 -11.75
N GLU A 51 -0.37 -9.44 -12.16
CA GLU A 51 0.74 -9.70 -11.24
C GLU A 51 1.17 -8.42 -10.51
N ASP A 52 1.38 -7.32 -11.23
CA ASP A 52 1.77 -6.03 -10.65
C ASP A 52 0.67 -5.48 -9.73
N TYR A 53 -0.60 -5.66 -10.11
CA TYR A 53 -1.73 -5.29 -9.27
C TYR A 53 -1.73 -6.06 -7.94
N ASN A 54 -1.63 -7.39 -8.01
CA ASN A 54 -1.60 -8.21 -6.79
C ASN A 54 -0.40 -7.84 -5.91
N LYS A 55 0.77 -7.64 -6.53
CA LYS A 55 1.99 -7.20 -5.85
C LYS A 55 1.78 -5.86 -5.15
N ALA A 56 1.19 -4.88 -5.83
CA ALA A 56 0.88 -3.57 -5.25
C ALA A 56 -0.02 -3.70 -4.02
N VAL A 57 -1.08 -4.53 -4.10
CA VAL A 57 -1.99 -4.74 -2.98
C VAL A 57 -1.30 -5.42 -1.80
N PHE A 58 -0.47 -6.45 -2.03
CA PHE A 58 0.24 -7.13 -0.95
C PHE A 58 1.24 -6.20 -0.26
N GLU A 59 2.04 -5.48 -1.03
CA GLU A 59 3.03 -4.54 -0.51
C GLU A 59 2.37 -3.39 0.26
N GLN A 60 1.23 -2.88 -0.22
CA GLN A 60 0.46 -1.88 0.49
C GLN A 60 -0.16 -2.45 1.78
N ALA A 61 -0.66 -3.69 1.76
CA ALA A 61 -1.27 -4.32 2.93
C ALA A 61 -0.27 -4.50 4.08
N ILE A 62 0.94 -5.02 3.80
CA ILE A 62 1.96 -5.17 4.83
C ILE A 62 2.50 -3.81 5.29
N PHE A 63 2.60 -2.83 4.39
CA PHE A 63 2.95 -1.46 4.77
C PHE A 63 1.96 -0.88 5.78
N LEU A 64 0.65 -1.06 5.58
CA LEU A 64 -0.39 -0.61 6.51
C LEU A 64 -0.31 -1.33 7.87
N LEU A 65 0.04 -2.62 7.88
CA LEU A 65 0.25 -3.37 9.13
C LEU A 65 1.50 -2.90 9.90
N ASN A 66 2.54 -2.49 9.18
CA ASN A 66 3.78 -1.97 9.75
C ASN A 66 3.64 -0.55 10.32
N LEU A 67 2.51 0.14 10.10
CA LEU A 67 2.31 1.48 10.61
C LEU A 67 2.23 1.46 12.15
N GLY A 68 3.11 2.26 12.76
CA GLY A 68 3.08 2.49 14.19
C GLY A 68 1.75 3.10 14.66
N PRO A 69 1.47 3.07 15.97
CA PRO A 69 0.25 3.67 16.53
C PRO A 69 0.11 5.17 16.19
N GLU A 70 1.21 5.91 16.14
CA GLU A 70 1.23 7.31 15.71
C GLU A 70 0.90 7.48 14.22
N ASP A 71 1.39 6.58 13.35
CA ASP A 71 1.09 6.64 11.91
C ASP A 71 -0.37 6.25 11.62
N ARG A 72 -0.93 5.30 12.37
CA ARG A 72 -2.35 4.95 12.33
C ARG A 72 -3.24 6.11 12.78
N LYS A 73 -2.85 6.80 13.86
CA LYS A 73 -3.53 8.01 14.34
C LYS A 73 -3.51 9.11 13.27
N ARG A 74 -2.41 9.26 12.54
CA ARG A 74 -2.27 10.21 11.43
C ARG A 74 -3.15 9.86 10.24
N LEU A 75 -3.17 8.61 9.79
CA LEU A 75 -4.09 8.19 8.71
C LEU A 75 -5.55 8.44 9.08
N ASN A 76 -5.93 8.17 10.33
CA ASN A 76 -7.29 8.42 10.80
C ASN A 76 -7.62 9.93 10.81
N LEU A 77 -6.69 10.78 11.25
CA LEU A 77 -6.86 12.24 11.21
C LEU A 77 -6.92 12.76 9.76
N GLN A 78 -6.12 12.21 8.84
CA GLN A 78 -6.17 12.54 7.41
C GLN A 78 -7.49 12.10 6.77
N ALA A 79 -7.99 10.90 7.11
CA ALA A 79 -9.32 10.42 6.68
C ALA A 79 -10.47 11.30 7.20
N GLN A 80 -10.26 11.99 8.33
CA GLN A 80 -11.19 12.96 8.91
C GLN A 80 -11.00 14.39 8.34
N GLY A 81 -10.18 14.58 7.30
CA GLY A 81 -9.99 15.85 6.63
C GLY A 81 -8.97 16.79 7.29
N VAL A 82 -8.21 16.32 8.29
CA VAL A 82 -7.16 17.12 8.92
C VAL A 82 -5.92 17.14 8.03
N GLN A 83 -5.75 18.22 7.28
CA GLN A 83 -4.54 18.51 6.52
C GLN A 83 -3.51 19.18 7.43
N SER A 84 -2.47 18.41 7.80
CA SER A 84 -1.23 18.80 8.49
C SER A 84 -1.20 18.77 10.03
N ILE A 85 -0.45 17.78 10.57
CA ILE A 85 0.37 17.93 11.78
C ILE A 85 1.71 17.25 11.49
N ASN A 86 2.79 17.94 11.84
CA ASN A 86 4.17 17.62 11.49
C ASN A 86 4.84 16.67 12.51
N ILE A 87 5.81 15.88 12.00
CA ILE A 87 6.86 15.10 12.69
C ILE A 87 6.52 13.64 13.12
N SER A 88 6.85 12.69 12.25
CA SER A 88 7.34 11.33 12.60
C SER A 88 8.23 10.82 11.45
N GLN A 89 9.44 10.34 11.76
CA GLN A 89 10.49 9.98 10.78
C GLN A 89 10.09 8.87 9.79
N SER A 90 9.16 7.96 10.15
CA SER A 90 8.81 6.79 9.33
C SER A 90 7.91 7.12 8.12
N VAL A 91 7.08 8.16 8.22
CA VAL A 91 6.19 8.61 7.14
C VAL A 91 6.72 9.88 6.47
N SER A 92 7.71 10.55 7.06
CA SER A 92 8.43 11.65 6.40
C SER A 92 9.07 11.24 5.07
N GLU A 93 9.31 9.94 4.85
CA GLU A 93 9.87 9.38 3.60
C GLU A 93 8.83 8.62 2.74
N ALA A 94 7.61 8.41 3.25
CA ALA A 94 6.57 7.72 2.49
C ALA A 94 5.95 8.68 1.47
N TYR A 95 5.86 8.25 0.21
CA TYR A 95 5.22 9.04 -0.84
C TYR A 95 3.73 9.16 -0.55
N VAL A 96 3.30 10.39 -0.32
CA VAL A 96 1.90 10.74 -0.14
C VAL A 96 1.32 11.14 -1.50
N LEU A 97 0.34 10.38 -1.99
CA LEU A 97 -0.42 10.72 -3.19
C LEU A 97 -1.89 10.83 -2.80
N ASN A 98 -2.52 11.95 -3.15
CA ASN A 98 -3.90 12.25 -2.77
C ASN A 98 -4.17 12.12 -1.26
N GLY A 99 -3.19 12.44 -0.42
CA GLY A 99 -3.30 12.33 1.05
C GLY A 99 -3.14 10.92 1.61
N ILE A 100 -2.86 9.91 0.77
CA ILE A 100 -2.66 8.51 1.17
C ILE A 100 -1.17 8.17 1.07
N ALA A 101 -0.62 7.54 2.11
CA ALA A 101 0.75 7.05 2.12
C ALA A 101 0.84 5.70 1.40
N TYR A 102 1.73 5.58 0.42
CA TYR A 102 1.92 4.36 -0.36
C TYR A 102 3.27 3.69 -0.12
N ALA A 103 3.26 2.37 -0.09
CA ALA A 103 4.46 1.54 -0.01
C ALA A 103 5.44 1.84 -1.17
N PRO A 104 6.76 1.75 -0.96
CA PRO A 104 7.76 2.06 -1.98
C PRO A 104 7.55 1.30 -3.30
N THR A 105 7.14 0.03 -3.24
CA THR A 105 6.85 -0.77 -4.44
C THR A 105 5.68 -0.21 -5.25
N VAL A 106 4.64 0.28 -4.59
CA VAL A 106 3.50 0.92 -5.26
C VAL A 106 3.98 2.17 -6.00
N GLN A 107 4.89 2.94 -5.42
CA GLN A 107 5.45 4.13 -6.08
C GLN A 107 6.24 3.77 -7.35
N GLN A 108 7.05 2.70 -7.31
CA GLN A 108 7.79 2.22 -8.46
C GLN A 108 6.84 1.78 -9.58
N LEU A 109 5.78 1.05 -9.23
CA LEU A 109 4.73 0.66 -10.19
C LEU A 109 4.00 1.88 -10.74
N VAL A 110 3.69 2.87 -9.89
CA VAL A 110 3.08 4.12 -10.34
C VAL A 110 3.97 4.83 -11.35
N LYS A 111 5.28 4.93 -11.11
CA LYS A 111 6.23 5.48 -12.07
C LYS A 111 6.24 4.67 -13.36
N LYS A 112 6.41 3.35 -13.28
CA LYS A 112 6.42 2.42 -14.43
C LYS A 112 5.22 2.67 -15.37
N TYR A 113 4.01 2.68 -14.82
CA TYR A 113 2.79 2.82 -15.63
C TYR A 113 2.41 4.27 -15.98
N LYS A 114 2.94 5.28 -15.27
CA LYS A 114 2.81 6.69 -15.68
C LYS A 114 3.72 7.03 -16.86
N TYR A 115 4.97 6.59 -16.86
CA TYR A 115 5.94 6.91 -17.93
C TYR A 115 5.74 6.06 -19.20
N GLN A 116 5.10 4.89 -19.11
CA GLN A 116 4.65 4.15 -20.30
C GLN A 116 3.62 4.92 -21.16
N VAL A 117 3.03 6.00 -20.63
CA VAL A 117 2.09 6.87 -21.37
C VAL A 117 2.82 8.06 -22.02
N GLY A 118 4.13 8.21 -21.81
CA GLY A 118 4.88 9.42 -22.14
C GLY A 118 5.89 9.32 -23.30
N ASP A 119 6.00 8.21 -24.02
CA ASP A 119 7.04 8.07 -25.04
C ASP A 119 6.57 7.25 -26.26
N LEU A 120 5.58 7.79 -26.99
CA LEU A 120 5.27 7.45 -28.38
C LEU A 120 4.58 8.67 -29.04
N ILE A 121 5.27 9.81 -29.13
CA ILE A 121 4.99 10.84 -30.13
C ILE A 121 6.33 11.36 -30.67
#